data_AF-A0A6G2QCI9-F1
#
_entry.id   AF-A0A6G2QCI9-F1
#
_cell.length_a   1.000
_cell.length_b   1.000
_cell.length_c   1.000
_cell.angle_alpha   90.00
_cell.angle_beta   90.00
_cell.angle_gamma   90.00
#
_symmetry.space_group_name_H-M   'P 1'
#
loop_
_entity.id
_entity.type
_entity.pdbx_description
1 polymer ?
#
loop_
_entity_poly.entity_id
_entity_poly.type
_entity_poly.pdbx_seq_one_letter_code
_entity_poly.pdbx_strand_id
1 'polypeptide(L)'
;WAEGLLGRLDADGRDLRGTLRAWLAADANAGPAAAALGVHAQTVREHVRAAEPVLERRLLAGGTDLYEVVLAHLVTGELPVPALGPANRDQADAAVHR
;
A
#
# COMPACT_ATOMS: atom_id res chain seq x y z
N TRP A 1 -11.79 5.19 8.28
CA TRP A 1 -11.58 5.40 6.84
C TRP A 1 -10.79 4.24 6.23
N ALA A 2 -9.63 3.87 6.81
CA ALA A 2 -8.75 2.81 6.30
C ALA A 2 -9.48 1.48 6.07
N GLU A 3 -10.18 0.96 7.08
CA GLU A 3 -11.01 -0.25 6.93
C GLU A 3 -12.07 -0.13 5.83
N GLY A 4 -12.69 1.04 5.69
CA GLY A 4 -13.69 1.28 4.64
C GLY A 4 -13.09 1.45 3.25
N LEU A 5 -11.82 1.85 3.13
CA LEU A 5 -11.09 1.92 1.87
C LEU A 5 -10.63 0.51 1.46
N LEU A 6 -9.95 -0.21 2.36
CA LEU A 6 -9.43 -1.55 2.10
C LEU A 6 -10.54 -2.59 1.97
N GLY A 7 -11.64 -2.44 2.73
CA GLY A 7 -12.79 -3.33 2.64
C GLY A 7 -13.49 -3.33 1.27
N ARG A 8 -13.26 -2.32 0.42
CA ARG A 8 -13.74 -2.33 -0.98
C ARG A 8 -13.08 -3.43 -1.81
N LEU A 9 -11.84 -3.79 -1.47
CA LEU A 9 -11.08 -4.84 -2.16
C LEU A 9 -11.65 -6.23 -1.90
N ASP A 10 -12.33 -6.42 -0.76
CA ASP A 10 -12.89 -7.72 -0.35
C ASP A 10 -14.12 -8.11 -1.19
N ALA A 11 -14.67 -7.17 -1.97
CA ALA A 11 -15.77 -7.44 -2.91
C ALA A 11 -15.31 -8.08 -4.23
N ASP A 12 -14.01 -8.08 -4.52
CA ASP A 12 -13.46 -8.77 -5.68
C ASP A 12 -13.27 -10.27 -5.36
N GLY A 13 -13.55 -11.14 -6.33
CA GLY A 13 -13.34 -12.59 -6.15
C GLY A 13 -11.87 -13.00 -6.05
N ARG A 14 -10.94 -12.10 -6.42
CA ARG A 14 -9.49 -12.26 -6.26
C ARG A 14 -9.05 -11.64 -4.93
N ASP A 15 -8.00 -12.20 -4.33
CA ASP A 15 -7.38 -11.63 -3.13
C ASP A 15 -6.54 -10.37 -3.46
N LEU A 16 -7.23 -9.27 -3.79
CA LEU A 16 -6.58 -7.99 -4.11
C LEU A 16 -5.94 -7.36 -2.88
N ARG A 17 -6.58 -7.46 -1.71
CA ARG A 17 -6.07 -6.93 -0.44
C ARG A 17 -4.78 -7.63 -0.03
N GLY A 18 -4.76 -8.96 -0.03
CA GLY A 18 -3.56 -9.75 0.23
C GLY A 18 -2.45 -9.49 -0.78
N THR A 19 -2.80 -9.36 -2.07
CA THR A 19 -1.81 -9.05 -3.12
C THR A 19 -1.19 -7.66 -2.93
N LEU A 20 -2.00 -6.63 -2.64
CA LEU A 20 -1.51 -5.28 -2.36
C LEU A 20 -0.63 -5.25 -1.13
N ARG A 21 -1.02 -5.92 -0.04
CA ARG A 21 -0.21 -6.02 1.17
C ARG A 21 1.18 -6.62 0.89
N ALA A 22 1.24 -7.74 0.16
CA ALA A 22 2.51 -8.37 -0.20
C ALA A 22 3.35 -7.49 -1.14
N TRP A 23 2.71 -6.79 -2.07
CA TRP A 23 3.36 -5.86 -2.98
C TRP A 23 3.95 -4.63 -2.26
N LEU A 24 3.22 -4.06 -1.30
CA LEU A 24 3.70 -2.96 -0.47
C LEU A 24 4.83 -3.39 0.46
N ALA A 25 4.74 -4.58 1.06
CA ALA A 25 5.81 -5.15 1.87
C ALA A 25 7.09 -5.42 1.05
N ALA A 26 6.95 -5.58 -0.27
CA ALA A 26 8.02 -5.74 -1.24
C ALA A 26 8.45 -4.41 -1.89
N ASP A 27 8.23 -3.27 -1.23
CA ASP A 27 8.61 -1.93 -1.73
C ASP A 27 8.04 -1.62 -3.12
N ALA A 28 6.75 -1.96 -3.31
CA ALA A 28 6.05 -1.82 -4.58
C ALA A 28 6.71 -2.60 -5.76
N ASN A 29 7.44 -3.67 -5.47
CA ASN A 29 8.07 -4.52 -6.48
C ASN A 29 7.29 -5.82 -6.71
N ALA A 30 6.84 -6.02 -7.96
CA ALA A 30 6.05 -7.19 -8.34
C ALA A 30 6.83 -8.51 -8.28
N GLY A 31 8.16 -8.50 -8.46
CA GLY A 31 8.97 -9.72 -8.45
C GLY A 31 9.02 -10.39 -7.06
N PRO A 32 9.55 -9.69 -6.03
CA PRO A 32 9.59 -10.23 -4.68
C PRO A 32 8.20 -10.52 -4.10
N ALA A 33 7.20 -9.69 -4.40
CA ALA A 33 5.82 -9.94 -4.00
C ALA A 33 5.27 -11.25 -4.60
N ALA A 34 5.54 -11.49 -5.89
CA ALA A 34 5.13 -12.71 -6.56
C ALA A 34 5.82 -13.95 -5.99
N ALA A 35 7.11 -13.84 -5.65
CA ALA A 35 7.84 -14.91 -4.96
C ALA A 35 7.22 -15.20 -3.58
N ALA A 36 6.85 -14.17 -2.81
CA ALA A 36 6.20 -14.33 -1.51
C ALA A 36 4.79 -14.96 -1.60
N LEU A 37 4.06 -14.66 -2.68
CA LEU A 37 2.71 -15.17 -2.93
C LEU A 37 2.68 -16.52 -3.68
N GLY A 38 3.81 -16.99 -4.21
CA GLY A 38 3.88 -18.21 -5.02
C GLY A 38 3.18 -18.07 -6.38
N VAL A 39 3.10 -16.86 -6.94
CA VAL A 39 2.44 -16.58 -8.23
C VAL A 39 3.41 -15.96 -9.22
N HIS A 40 2.95 -15.68 -10.44
CA HIS A 40 3.75 -14.98 -11.43
C HIS A 40 3.71 -13.45 -11.22
N ALA A 41 4.81 -12.75 -11.48
CA ALA A 41 4.89 -11.28 -11.31
C ALA A 41 3.87 -10.50 -12.15
N GLN A 42 3.41 -11.08 -13.26
CA GLN A 42 2.34 -10.50 -14.07
C GLN A 42 0.99 -10.51 -13.35
N THR A 43 0.67 -11.56 -12.61
CA THR A 43 -0.55 -11.66 -11.80
C THR A 43 -0.59 -10.56 -10.74
N VAL A 44 0.55 -10.31 -10.08
CA VAL A 44 0.67 -9.20 -9.11
C VAL A 44 0.39 -7.86 -9.78
N ARG A 45 0.99 -7.58 -10.95
CA ARG A 45 0.73 -6.34 -11.69
C ARG A 45 -0.72 -6.18 -12.11
N GLU A 46 -1.37 -7.27 -12.51
CA GLU A 46 -2.79 -7.27 -12.88
C GLU A 46 -3.69 -7.02 -11.68
N HIS A 47 -3.40 -7.62 -10.52
CA HIS A 47 -4.12 -7.36 -9.28
C HIS A 47 -3.95 -5.93 -8.81
N VAL A 48 -2.72 -5.39 -8.83
CA VAL A 48 -2.46 -3.98 -8.47
C VAL A 48 -3.24 -3.04 -9.38
N ARG A 49 -3.23 -3.30 -10.70
CA ARG A 49 -4.03 -2.53 -11.68
C ARG A 49 -5.54 -2.68 -11.45
N ALA A 50 -6.02 -3.86 -11.09
CA ALA A 50 -7.43 -4.11 -10.81
C ALA A 50 -7.90 -3.41 -9.52
N ALA A 51 -7.01 -3.20 -8.56
CA ALA A 51 -7.32 -2.49 -7.33
C ALA A 51 -7.49 -0.96 -7.53
N GLU A 52 -6.82 -0.36 -8.51
CA GLU A 52 -6.91 1.09 -8.79
C GLU A 52 -8.36 1.61 -8.94
N PRO A 53 -9.22 1.02 -9.80
CA PRO A 53 -10.61 1.45 -9.92
C PRO A 53 -11.48 1.12 -8.71
N VAL A 54 -11.17 0.05 -7.96
CA VAL A 54 -11.91 -0.34 -6.74
C VAL A 54 -11.65 0.67 -5.60
N LEU A 55 -10.42 1.14 -5.51
CA LEU A 55 -9.99 2.12 -4.51
C LEU A 55 -10.23 3.56 -4.96
N GLU A 56 -10.44 3.79 -6.26
CA GLU A 56 -10.43 5.12 -6.89
C GLU A 56 -9.08 5.83 -6.66
N ARG A 57 -7.98 5.09 -6.82
CA ARG A 57 -6.60 5.52 -6.53
C ARG A 57 -5.61 5.04 -7.59
N ARG A 58 -4.70 5.91 -8.02
CA ARG A 58 -3.65 5.59 -8.98
C ARG A 58 -2.38 5.13 -8.27
N LEU A 59 -2.27 3.82 -8.05
CA LEU A 59 -1.14 3.21 -7.33
C LEU A 59 0.13 3.16 -8.19
N LEU A 60 -0.03 2.82 -9.47
CA LEU A 60 1.10 2.65 -10.40
C LEU A 60 1.69 3.99 -10.88
N ALA A 61 0.92 5.07 -10.75
CA ALA A 61 1.40 6.43 -11.02
C ALA A 61 2.26 6.99 -9.87
N GLY A 62 2.27 6.33 -8.70
CA GLY A 62 2.90 6.83 -7.48
C GLY A 62 2.21 8.08 -6.92
N GLY A 63 2.86 8.71 -5.94
CA GLY A 63 2.39 9.95 -5.31
C GLY A 63 1.39 9.71 -4.17
N THR A 64 0.51 10.70 -3.95
CA THR A 64 -0.39 10.77 -2.78
C THR A 64 -1.34 9.59 -2.68
N ASP A 65 -1.85 9.09 -3.81
CA ASP A 65 -2.78 7.97 -3.86
C ASP A 65 -2.17 6.68 -3.31
N LEU A 66 -0.92 6.39 -3.69
CA LEU A 66 -0.17 5.26 -3.14
C LEU A 66 0.09 5.44 -1.64
N TYR A 67 0.48 6.64 -1.23
CA TYR A 67 0.76 6.96 0.18
C TYR A 67 -0.47 6.75 1.07
N GLU A 68 -1.67 7.16 0.63
CA GLU A 68 -2.91 6.92 1.36
C GLU A 68 -3.19 5.43 1.56
N VAL A 69 -2.93 4.60 0.55
CA VAL A 69 -3.11 3.14 0.65
C VAL A 69 -2.07 2.50 1.57
N VAL A 70 -0.82 2.99 1.58
CA VAL A 70 0.18 2.55 2.57
C VAL A 70 -0.29 2.91 3.99
N LEU A 71 -0.74 4.14 4.21
CA LEU A 71 -1.28 4.57 5.50
C LEU A 71 -2.46 3.72 5.94
N ALA A 72 -3.35 3.35 5.01
CA ALA A 72 -4.49 2.49 5.32
C ALA A 72 -4.01 1.14 5.88
N HIS A 73 -3.07 0.47 5.22
CA HIS A 73 -2.53 -0.82 5.66
C HIS A 73 -1.75 -0.72 6.98
N LEU A 74 -1.08 0.41 7.25
CA LEU A 74 -0.40 0.64 8.53
C LEU A 74 -1.42 0.83 9.67
N VAL A 75 -2.47 1.60 9.44
CA VAL A 75 -3.52 1.87 10.43
C VAL A 75 -4.34 0.61 10.74
N THR A 76 -4.59 -0.26 9.76
CA THR A 76 -5.26 -1.55 9.99
C THR A 76 -4.33 -2.63 10.57
N GLY A 77 -3.02 -2.34 10.69
CA GLY A 77 -2.03 -3.30 11.17
C GLY A 77 -1.70 -4.41 10.18
N GLU A 78 -2.12 -4.28 8.93
CA GLU A 78 -1.80 -5.22 7.85
C GLU A 78 -0.37 -5.09 7.35
N LEU A 79 0.23 -3.91 7.50
CA LEU A 79 1.67 -3.71 7.34
C LEU A 79 2.31 -3.36 8.68
N PRO A 80 3.54 -3.86 8.95
CA PRO A 80 4.28 -3.43 10.12
C PRO A 80 4.68 -1.96 9.97
N VAL A 81 4.58 -1.21 11.07
CA VAL A 81 5.13 0.15 11.11
C VAL A 81 6.65 0.05 10.94
N PRO A 82 7.24 0.77 9.96
CA PRO A 82 8.69 0.79 9.81
C PRO A 82 9.31 1.22 11.13
N ALA A 83 10.43 0.59 11.50
CA ALA A 83 11.26 1.07 12.60
C ALA A 83 11.93 2.37 12.17
N LEU A 84 11.16 3.46 12.18
CA LEU A 84 11.69 4.80 12.11
C LEU A 84 12.53 4.94 13.38
N GLY A 85 13.82 5.22 13.23
CA GLY A 85 14.67 5.59 14.37
C GLY A 85 14.01 6.70 15.18
N PRO A 86 14.52 7.01 16.40
CA PRO A 86 13.90 8.04 17.24
C PRO A 86 13.62 9.28 16.39
N ALA A 87 12.33 9.61 16.25
CA ALA A 87 11.92 10.81 15.55
C ALA A 87 12.75 11.94 16.15
N ASN A 88 13.44 12.70 15.30
CA ASN A 88 14.25 13.81 15.76
C ASN A 88 13.30 14.86 16.35
N ARG A 89 12.94 14.70 17.63
CA ARG A 89 11.98 15.55 18.35
C ARG A 89 12.44 17.00 18.39
N ASP A 90 13.72 17.24 18.14
CA ASP A 90 14.33 18.57 18.07
C ASP A 90 14.13 19.26 16.72
N GLN A 91 13.67 18.53 15.69
CA GLN A 91 13.20 19.11 14.44
C GLN A 91 11.70 19.39 14.57
N ALA A 92 11.36 20.34 15.44
CA ALA A 92 10.03 20.96 15.46
C ALA A 92 9.67 21.34 14.02
N ASP A 93 8.44 21.01 13.60
CA ASP A 93 7.89 21.30 12.27
C ASP A 93 8.37 22.66 11.79
N ALA A 94 9.39 22.65 10.93
CA ALA A 94 9.93 23.87 10.38
C ALA A 94 8.78 24.51 9.62
N ALA A 95 8.22 25.60 10.17
CA ALA A 95 7.06 26.27 9.63
C ALA A 95 7.30 26.61 8.15
N VAL A 96 6.75 25.81 7.24
CA VAL A 96 6.78 26.07 5.80
C VAL A 96 5.63 27.02 5.47
N HIS A 97 5.73 28.25 5.96
CA HIS A 97 4.92 29.36 5.47
C HIS A 97 5.81 30.60 5.38
N ARG A 98 5.96 31.12 4.16
CA ARG A 98 6.41 32.49 3.89
C ARG A 98 5.42 33.14 2.95
#